data_AF-A0A857C4W9-F1
#
_entry.id   AF-A0A857C4W9-F1
#
_cell.length_a   1.000
_cell.length_b   1.000
_cell.length_c   1.000
_cell.angle_alpha   90.00
_cell.angle_beta   90.00
_cell.angle_gamma   90.00
#
_symmetry.space_group_name_H-M   'P 1'
#
loop_
_entity.id
_entity.type
_entity.pdbx_description
1 polymer ?
#
loop_
_entity_poly.entity_id
_entity_poly.type
_entity_poly.pdbx_seq_one_letter_code
_entity_poly.pdbx_strand_id
1 'polypeptide(L)' 'MTKITNQHGAEFDMDAVANLMDDDIREALHSQGFDSDQAFFEAYCRAHAELYGEEFTFATRNPQA' A
#
# COMPACT_ATOMS: atom_id res chain seq x y z
N MET A 1 -3.99 12.70 8.34
CA MET A 1 -2.59 12.28 8.14
C MET A 1 -2.41 10.97 8.88
N THR A 2 -2.88 9.87 8.29
CA THR A 2 -2.49 8.55 8.80
C THR A 2 -1.14 8.23 8.19
N LYS A 3 -0.19 7.86 9.05
CA LYS A 3 1.13 7.42 8.61
C LYS A 3 1.15 5.91 8.55
N ILE A 4 1.76 5.39 7.50
CA ILE A 4 2.05 3.97 7.34
C ILE A 4 3.55 3.78 7.27
N THR A 5 4.02 2.63 7.73
CA THR A 5 5.43 2.27 7.70
C THR A 5 5.61 1.02 6.85
N ASN A 6 6.55 1.05 5.92
CA ASN A 6 6.89 -0.14 5.16
C ASN A 6 7.78 -1.10 5.98
N GLN A 7 8.00 -2.30 5.45
CA GLN A 7 8.86 -3.32 6.07
C GLN A 7 10.32 -2.88 6.28
N HIS A 8 10.74 -1.78 5.64
CA HIS A 8 12.09 -1.23 5.75
C HIS A 8 12.20 -0.05 6.74
N GLY A 9 11.10 0.31 7.43
CA GLY A 9 11.07 1.39 8.41
C GLY A 9 10.89 2.78 7.82
N ALA A 10 10.54 2.90 6.54
CA ALA A 10 10.22 4.18 5.92
C ALA A 10 8.75 4.53 6.14
N GLU A 11 8.49 5.77 6.56
CA GLU A 11 7.15 6.28 6.86
C GLU A 11 6.60 7.12 5.69
N PHE A 12 5.34 6.91 5.35
CA PHE A 12 4.62 7.63 4.30
C PHE A 12 3.26 8.10 4.78
N ASP A 13 2.75 9.16 4.17
CA ASP A 13 1.35 9.56 4.38
C ASP A 13 0.45 8.66 3.53
N MET A 14 -0.50 7.98 4.18
CA MET A 14 -1.41 7.05 3.52
C MET A 14 -2.21 7.74 2.41
N ASP A 15 -2.58 9.01 2.56
CA ASP A 15 -3.33 9.74 1.55
C ASP A 15 -2.48 9.93 0.27
N ALA A 16 -1.19 10.28 0.44
CA ALA A 16 -0.26 10.40 -0.66
C ALA A 16 -0.01 9.05 -1.37
N VAL A 17 0.11 7.96 -0.59
CA VAL A 17 0.29 6.62 -1.15
C VAL A 17 -0.97 6.15 -1.86
N ALA A 18 -2.15 6.39 -1.30
CA ALA A 18 -3.44 6.01 -1.88
C ALA A 18 -3.70 6.68 -3.24
N ASN A 19 -3.18 7.89 -3.46
CA ASN A 19 -3.23 8.56 -4.76
C ASN A 19 -2.35 7.88 -5.83
N LEU A 20 -1.38 7.06 -5.43
CA LEU A 20 -0.48 6.31 -6.30
C LEU A 20 -0.83 4.82 -6.38
N MET A 21 -1.83 4.39 -5.63
CA MET A 21 -2.35 3.03 -5.66
C MET A 21 -3.21 2.82 -6.90
N ASP A 22 -3.22 1.59 -7.39
CA ASP A 22 -4.10 1.15 -8.47
C ASP A 22 -5.54 1.07 -7.95
N ASP A 23 -6.47 1.69 -8.69
CA ASP A 23 -7.87 1.80 -8.31
C ASP A 23 -8.56 0.43 -8.20
N ASP A 24 -8.28 -0.52 -9.10
CA ASP A 24 -8.91 -1.84 -9.08
C ASP A 24 -8.55 -2.61 -7.79
N ILE A 25 -7.27 -2.60 -7.41
CA ILE A 25 -6.82 -3.22 -6.16
C ILE A 25 -7.42 -2.48 -4.96
N ARG A 26 -7.41 -1.14 -5.00
CA ARG A 26 -7.92 -0.30 -3.91
C ARG A 26 -9.39 -0.57 -3.64
N GLU A 27 -10.23 -0.64 -4.67
CA GLU A 27 -11.66 -0.95 -4.54
C GLU A 27 -11.90 -2.39 -4.05
N ALA A 28 -11.15 -3.37 -4.57
CA ALA A 28 -11.24 -4.76 -4.14
C ALA A 28 -10.88 -4.94 -2.66
N LEU A 29 -9.87 -4.21 -2.17
CA LEU A 29 -9.48 -4.21 -0.76
C LEU A 29 -10.44 -3.39 0.10
N HIS A 30 -10.95 -2.27 -0.40
CA HIS A 30 -11.93 -1.48 0.34
C HIS A 30 -13.16 -2.31 0.71
N SER A 31 -13.61 -3.20 -0.18
CA SER A 31 -14.71 -4.12 0.08
C SER A 31 -14.43 -5.17 1.17
N GLN A 32 -13.17 -5.42 1.54
CA GLN A 32 -12.80 -6.40 2.56
C GLN A 32 -12.89 -5.86 3.99
N GLY A 33 -12.87 -4.53 4.16
CA GLY A 33 -13.03 -3.87 5.47
C GLY A 33 -11.82 -4.07 6.37
N PHE A 34 -10.81 -3.22 6.23
CA PHE A 34 -9.59 -3.26 7.05
C PHE A 34 -9.73 -2.43 8.33
N ASP A 35 -9.22 -2.96 9.44
CA ASP A 35 -9.24 -2.29 10.75
C ASP A 35 -8.25 -1.11 10.87
N SER A 36 -7.31 -0.96 9.94
CA SER A 36 -6.29 0.10 9.96
C SER A 36 -5.67 0.34 8.59
N ASP A 37 -5.24 1.58 8.35
CA ASP A 37 -4.52 1.99 7.12
C ASP A 37 -3.23 1.18 6.90
N GLN A 38 -2.53 0.83 7.97
CA GLN A 38 -1.35 -0.04 7.91
C GLN A 38 -1.70 -1.44 7.37
N ALA A 39 -2.78 -2.04 7.90
CA ALA A 39 -3.25 -3.35 7.46
C ALA A 39 -3.73 -3.30 6.00
N PHE A 40 -4.39 -2.20 5.60
CA PHE A 40 -4.78 -1.95 4.22
C PHE A 40 -3.55 -1.86 3.30
N PHE A 41 -2.53 -1.09 3.69
CA PHE A 41 -1.29 -0.96 2.91
C PHE A 41 -0.56 -2.30 2.74
N GLU A 42 -0.43 -3.09 3.80
CA GLU A 42 0.18 -4.41 3.71
C GLU A 42 -0.59 -5.37 2.80
N ALA A 43 -1.93 -5.33 2.86
CA ALA A 43 -2.77 -6.11 1.96
C ALA A 43 -2.66 -5.63 0.51
N TYR A 44 -2.57 -4.33 0.29
CA TYR A 44 -2.33 -3.73 -1.02
C TYR A 44 -0.99 -4.19 -1.61
N CYS A 45 0.09 -4.15 -0.82
CA CYS A 45 1.41 -4.58 -1.30
C CYS A 45 1.41 -6.05 -1.75
N ARG A 46 0.67 -6.92 -1.03
CA ARG A 46 0.53 -8.33 -1.40
C ARG A 46 -0.30 -8.50 -2.67
N ALA A 47 -1.47 -7.87 -2.74
CA ALA A 47 -2.35 -7.95 -3.90
C ALA A 47 -1.66 -7.41 -5.17
N HIS A 48 -0.92 -6.31 -5.05
CA HIS A 48 -0.13 -5.75 -6.14
C HIS A 48 0.97 -6.72 -6.61
N ALA A 49 1.71 -7.32 -5.67
CA ALA A 49 2.72 -8.32 -6.00
C ALA A 49 2.14 -9.58 -6.63
N GLU A 50 0.95 -10.02 -6.22
CA GLU A 50 0.25 -11.16 -6.82
C GLU A 50 -0.27 -10.85 -8.23
N LEU A 51 -0.75 -9.62 -8.48
CA LEU A 51 -1.32 -9.23 -9.77
C LEU A 51 -0.26 -8.90 -10.82
N TYR A 52 0.77 -8.14 -10.44
CA TYR A 52 1.82 -7.65 -11.36
C TYR A 52 3.11 -8.47 -11.30
N GLY A 53 3.29 -9.29 -10.26
CA GLY A 53 4.55 -10.03 -10.05
C GLY A 53 5.70 -9.15 -9.56
N GLU A 54 5.43 -7.92 -9.10
CA GLU A 54 6.42 -6.96 -8.61
C GLU A 54 5.97 -6.29 -7.30
N GLU A 55 6.95 -5.91 -6.47
CA GLU A 55 6.67 -5.18 -5.24
C GLU A 55 6.26 -3.73 -5.55
N PHE A 56 5.19 -3.27 -4.90
CA PHE A 56 4.78 -1.88 -5.00
C PHE A 56 5.91 -0.92 -4.59
N THR A 57 6.11 0.18 -5.31
CA THR A 57 7.22 1.13 -5.11
C THR A 57 7.43 1.51 -3.64
N PHE A 58 6.36 1.77 -2.89
CA PHE A 58 6.43 2.15 -1.47
C PHE A 58 6.78 1.01 -0.52
N ALA A 59 6.60 -0.25 -0.94
CA ALA A 59 7.00 -1.44 -0.21
C ALA A 59 8.48 -1.78 -0.37
N THR A 60 9.13 -1.23 -1.41
CA THR A 60 10.55 -1.47 -1.70
C THR A 60 11.50 -0.80 -0.70
N ARG A 61 12.76 -1.23 -0.71
CA ARG A 61 13.83 -0.69 0.15
C ARG A 61 14.17 0.78 -0.11
N ASN A 62 13.98 1.26 -1.34
CA ASN A 62 14.25 2.64 -1.71
C ASN A 62 13.06 3.22 -2.48
N PRO A 63 11.96 3.52 -1.78
CA PRO A 63 10.75 4.01 -2.41
C PRO A 63 11.02 5.41 -2.97
N GLN A 64 10.73 5.59 -4.26
CA GLN A 64 10.76 6.89 -4.92
C GLN A 64 9.34 7.47 -4.85
N ALA A 65 9.22 8.68 -4.27
CA ALA A 65 7.98 9.44 -4.23
C ALA A 65 7.80 10.28 -5.50
#